data_AF-A0AA43FGM4-F1
#
_entry.id   AF-A0AA43FGM4-F1
#
_cell.length_a   1.000
_cell.length_b   1.000
_cell.length_c   1.000
_cell.angle_alpha   90.00
_cell.angle_beta   90.00
_cell.angle_gamma   90.00
#
_symmetry.space_group_name_H-M   'P 1'
#
loop_
_entity.id
_entity.type
_entity.pdbx_description
1 polymer ?
#
loop_
_entity_poly.entity_id
_entity_poly.type
_entity_poly.pdbx_seq_one_letter_code
_entity_poly.pdbx_strand_id
1 'polypeptide(L)'
;MNSPILVALDLESAEEAIRLATDLEPVVGGFKIGLELLMGPGPGTIGALVRLGKPVFVDAKLHDIPNTVRRASRQIGRAGARWLTVHASGGADQLEAAAEGLAEGAGVGE
;
A
#
# COMPACT_ATOMS: atom_id res chain seq x y z
N MET A 1 13.63 14.92 -9.77
CA MET A 1 14.33 14.79 -8.46
C MET A 1 13.81 13.55 -7.77
N ASN A 2 14.68 12.72 -7.18
CA ASN A 2 14.24 11.56 -6.39
C ASN A 2 14.15 12.01 -4.92
N SER A 3 13.01 12.59 -4.55
CA SER A 3 12.77 13.06 -3.18
C SER A 3 12.68 11.85 -2.22
N PRO A 4 13.34 11.87 -1.05
CA PRO A 4 13.29 10.75 -0.10
C PRO A 4 12.00 10.74 0.75
N ILE A 5 11.10 11.70 0.54
CA ILE A 5 9.90 11.89 1.37
C ILE A 5 8.74 11.08 0.82
N LEU A 6 8.14 10.23 1.66
CA LEU A 6 6.82 9.64 1.44
C LEU A 6 5.80 10.38 2.29
N VAL A 7 4.76 10.95 1.68
CA VAL A 7 3.72 11.71 2.41
C VAL A 7 2.64 10.77 2.91
N ALA A 8 2.32 10.85 4.19
CA ALA A 8 1.17 10.16 4.78
C ALA A 8 -0.13 10.86 4.37
N LEU A 9 -0.99 10.15 3.63
CA LEU A 9 -2.32 10.60 3.27
C LEU A 9 -3.31 10.09 4.32
N ASP A 10 -3.19 10.62 5.55
CA ASP A 10 -4.08 10.26 6.66
C ASP A 10 -5.31 11.19 6.61
N LEU A 11 -6.24 10.85 5.70
CA LEU A 11 -7.43 11.62 5.35
C LEU A 11 -8.65 10.68 5.25
N GLU A 12 -9.84 11.22 5.48
CA GLU A 12 -11.09 10.44 5.49
C GLU A 12 -11.56 10.04 4.08
N SER A 13 -11.30 10.88 3.06
CA SER A 13 -11.82 10.70 1.71
C SER A 13 -10.74 10.41 0.66
N ALA A 14 -11.07 9.56 -0.32
CA ALA A 14 -10.20 9.31 -1.46
C ALA A 14 -10.02 10.57 -2.30
N GLU A 15 -11.06 11.38 -2.42
CA GLU A 15 -11.03 12.63 -3.19
C GLU A 15 -10.04 13.63 -2.59
N GLU A 16 -10.01 13.82 -1.27
CA GLU A 16 -9.02 14.69 -0.61
C GLU A 16 -7.61 14.13 -0.74
N ALA A 17 -7.45 12.82 -0.56
CA ALA A 17 -6.16 12.15 -0.70
C ALA A 17 -5.59 12.31 -2.12
N ILE A 18 -6.41 12.13 -3.15
CA ILE A 18 -5.99 12.28 -4.55
C ILE A 18 -5.68 13.74 -4.87
N ARG A 19 -6.47 14.70 -4.37
CA ARG A 19 -6.17 16.13 -4.54
C ARG A 19 -4.81 16.49 -3.94
N LEU A 20 -4.60 16.18 -2.66
CA LEU A 20 -3.34 16.47 -1.98
C LEU A 20 -2.15 15.76 -2.64
N ALA A 21 -2.33 14.50 -3.05
CA ALA A 21 -1.30 13.75 -3.75
C ALA A 21 -0.94 14.39 -5.10
N THR A 22 -1.92 14.89 -5.85
CA THR A 22 -1.70 15.58 -7.13
C THR A 22 -0.85 16.84 -6.94
N ASP A 23 -1.14 17.64 -5.90
CA ASP A 23 -0.41 18.87 -5.61
C ASP A 23 1.04 18.60 -5.18
N LEU A 24 1.29 17.50 -4.47
CA LEU A 24 2.60 17.15 -3.91
C LEU A 24 3.45 16.26 -4.81
N GLU A 25 2.85 15.57 -5.79
CA GLU A 25 3.53 14.65 -6.72
C GLU A 25 4.86 15.21 -7.28
N PRO A 26 4.95 16.50 -7.69
CA PRO A 26 6.17 17.01 -8.32
C PRO A 26 7.38 17.07 -7.37
N VAL A 27 7.16 17.07 -6.05
CA VAL A 27 8.20 17.33 -5.04
C VAL A 27 8.46 16.19 -4.06
N VAL A 28 7.67 15.11 -4.10
CA VAL A 28 7.78 13.97 -3.17
C VAL A 28 8.23 12.68 -3.87
N GLY A 29 8.67 11.71 -3.08
CA GLY A 29 9.09 10.39 -3.55
C GLY A 29 7.92 9.42 -3.73
N GLY A 30 6.79 9.68 -3.06
CA GLY A 30 5.59 8.87 -3.11
C GLY A 30 4.67 9.09 -1.93
N PHE A 31 3.74 8.16 -1.72
CA PHE A 31 2.64 8.32 -0.78
C PHE A 31 2.46 7.09 0.10
N LYS A 32 2.09 7.30 1.36
CA LYS A 32 1.66 6.27 2.31
C LYS A 32 0.16 6.38 2.53
N ILE A 33 -0.56 5.27 2.44
CA ILE A 33 -1.96 5.19 2.87
C ILE A 33 -2.08 4.31 4.13
N GLY A 34 -2.91 4.75 5.07
CA GLY A 34 -3.22 4.02 6.29
C GLY A 34 -4.59 3.33 6.26
N LEU A 35 -5.01 2.80 7.41
CA LEU A 35 -6.28 2.06 7.55
C LEU A 35 -7.52 2.90 7.23
N GLU A 36 -7.49 4.21 7.47
CA GLU A 36 -8.62 5.10 7.21
C GLU A 36 -9.05 5.07 5.74
N LEU A 37 -8.10 5.34 4.83
CA LEU A 37 -8.33 5.25 3.38
C LEU A 37 -8.56 3.80 2.89
N LEU A 38 -8.00 2.80 3.56
CA LEU A 38 -8.20 1.39 3.22
C LEU A 38 -9.58 0.86 3.61
N MET A 39 -10.19 1.39 4.67
CA MET A 39 -11.45 0.88 5.22
C MET A 39 -12.67 1.71 4.76
N GLY A 40 -12.52 3.05 4.66
CA GLY A 40 -13.61 3.91 4.20
C GLY A 40 -13.77 3.86 2.68
N PRO A 41 -12.93 4.56 1.91
CA PRO A 41 -12.96 4.51 0.45
C PRO A 41 -12.57 3.16 -0.15
N GLY A 42 -11.69 2.42 0.52
CA GLY A 42 -11.32 1.07 0.12
C GLY A 42 -10.05 0.96 -0.73
N PRO A 43 -9.70 -0.26 -1.18
CA PRO A 43 -8.48 -0.55 -1.94
C PRO A 43 -8.41 0.14 -3.31
N GLY A 44 -9.53 0.67 -3.83
CA GLY A 44 -9.55 1.47 -5.05
C GLY A 44 -8.66 2.73 -4.99
N THR A 45 -8.45 3.27 -3.79
CA THR A 45 -7.57 4.42 -3.55
C THR A 45 -6.11 4.14 -3.91
N ILE A 46 -5.63 2.90 -3.70
CA ILE A 46 -4.27 2.51 -4.08
C ILE A 46 -4.08 2.70 -5.58
N GLY A 47 -4.97 2.13 -6.39
CA GLY A 47 -4.89 2.21 -7.84
C GLY A 47 -5.02 3.64 -8.37
N ALA A 48 -5.84 4.48 -7.72
CA ALA A 48 -5.97 5.89 -8.08
C ALA A 48 -4.65 6.65 -7.85
N LEU A 49 -3.97 6.43 -6.72
CA LEU A 49 -2.69 7.06 -6.40
C LEU A 49 -1.54 6.54 -7.28
N VAL A 50 -1.53 5.24 -7.60
CA VAL A 50 -0.53 4.64 -8.50
C VAL A 50 -0.55 5.31 -9.88
N ARG A 51 -1.73 5.71 -10.38
CA ARG A 51 -1.87 6.43 -11.67
C ARG A 51 -1.18 7.79 -11.69
N LEU A 52 -0.82 8.37 -10.54
CA LEU A 52 -0.02 9.59 -10.46
C LEU A 52 1.47 9.35 -10.78
N GLY A 53 1.88 8.10 -11.05
CA GLY A 53 3.25 7.77 -11.44
C GLY A 53 4.23 7.67 -10.27
N LYS A 54 3.72 7.66 -9.02
CA LYS A 54 4.52 7.53 -7.80
C LYS A 54 4.29 6.19 -7.10
N PRO A 55 5.29 5.67 -6.37
CA PRO A 55 5.10 4.49 -5.54
C PRO A 55 4.13 4.77 -4.38
N VAL A 56 3.29 3.78 -4.10
CA VAL A 56 2.36 3.78 -2.97
C VAL A 56 2.81 2.77 -1.93
N PHE A 57 2.94 3.22 -0.69
CA PHE A 57 3.23 2.43 0.50
C PHE A 57 1.93 2.19 1.28
N VAL A 58 1.51 0.93 1.41
CA VAL A 58 0.30 0.53 2.12
C VAL A 58 0.62 0.16 3.57
N ASP A 59 0.35 1.07 4.49
CA ASP A 59 0.63 0.88 5.92
C ASP A 59 -0.54 0.17 6.64
N ALA A 60 -0.84 -1.05 6.20
CA ALA A 60 -1.96 -1.86 6.69
C ALA A 60 -1.69 -2.59 8.03
N LYS A 61 -0.41 -2.75 8.40
CA LYS A 61 0.06 -3.46 9.59
C LYS A 61 -0.64 -4.82 9.75
N LEU A 62 -0.61 -5.63 8.70
CA LEU A 62 -1.31 -6.92 8.69
C LEU A 62 -0.84 -7.80 9.85
N HIS A 63 -1.79 -8.47 10.51
CA HIS A 63 -1.52 -9.36 11.64
C HIS A 63 -2.66 -10.39 11.80
N ASP A 64 -2.49 -11.53 11.13
CA ASP A 64 -3.47 -12.62 11.06
C ASP A 64 -2.74 -13.94 10.75
N ILE A 65 -3.44 -15.08 10.64
CA ILE A 65 -2.79 -16.33 10.22
C ILE A 65 -2.14 -16.20 8.82
N PRO A 66 -1.06 -16.94 8.53
CA PRO A 66 -0.26 -16.75 7.31
C PRO A 66 -1.08 -16.74 6.01
N ASN A 67 -2.04 -17.66 5.86
CA ASN A 67 -2.87 -17.72 4.66
C ASN A 67 -3.76 -16.47 4.46
N THR A 68 -4.29 -15.89 5.55
CA THR A 68 -5.07 -14.65 5.48
C THR A 68 -4.17 -13.49 5.06
N VAL A 69 -2.99 -13.37 5.67
CA VAL A 69 -2.01 -12.32 5.34
C VAL A 69 -1.54 -12.42 3.89
N ARG A 70 -1.26 -13.63 3.38
CA ARG A 70 -0.92 -13.84 1.96
C ARG A 70 -2.01 -13.32 1.03
N ARG A 71 -3.26 -13.70 1.28
CA ARG A 71 -4.40 -13.33 0.45
C ARG A 71 -4.65 -11.82 0.46
N ALA A 72 -4.53 -11.18 1.62
CA ALA A 72 -4.65 -9.73 1.76
C ALA A 72 -3.51 -9.00 1.03
N SER A 73 -2.27 -9.45 1.26
CA SER A 73 -1.07 -8.91 0.59
C SER A 73 -1.15 -9.02 -0.93
N ARG A 74 -1.73 -10.12 -1.44
CA ARG A 74 -2.00 -10.29 -2.87
C ARG A 74 -3.00 -9.28 -3.43
N GLN A 75 -4.07 -8.95 -2.71
CA GLN A 75 -4.99 -7.90 -3.17
C GLN A 75 -4.29 -6.54 -3.18
N ILE A 76 -3.48 -6.26 -2.17
CA ILE A 76 -2.68 -5.03 -2.08
C ILE A 76 -1.69 -4.92 -3.24
N GLY A 77 -0.98 -6.01 -3.56
CA GLY A 77 -0.07 -6.07 -4.71
C GLY A 77 -0.79 -5.89 -6.05
N ARG A 78 -1.95 -6.54 -6.23
CA ARG A 78 -2.79 -6.37 -7.44
C ARG A 78 -3.27 -4.94 -7.64
N ALA A 79 -3.45 -4.19 -6.55
CA ALA A 79 -3.85 -2.79 -6.61
C ALA A 79 -2.67 -1.84 -6.99
N GLY A 80 -1.44 -2.37 -7.10
CA GLY A 80 -0.25 -1.63 -7.53
C GLY A 80 0.61 -1.08 -6.39
N ALA A 81 0.39 -1.52 -5.15
CA ALA A 81 1.21 -1.12 -4.02
C ALA A 81 2.67 -1.55 -4.21
N ARG A 82 3.62 -0.67 -3.87
CA ARG A 82 5.05 -0.99 -3.92
C ARG A 82 5.54 -1.64 -2.63
N TRP A 83 4.98 -1.22 -1.50
CA TRP A 83 5.34 -1.73 -0.18
C TRP A 83 4.08 -1.94 0.66
N LEU A 84 4.14 -2.87 1.61
CA LEU A 84 3.13 -3.03 2.66
C LEU A 84 3.77 -3.25 4.04
N THR A 85 3.04 -3.01 5.12
CA THR A 85 3.48 -3.34 6.49
C THR A 85 2.79 -4.58 7.07
N VAL A 86 3.55 -5.32 7.89
CA VAL A 86 3.13 -6.52 8.64
C VAL A 86 3.71 -6.43 10.04
N HIS A 87 2.98 -6.91 11.05
CA HIS A 87 3.50 -7.00 12.42
C HIS A 87 4.47 -8.19 12.55
N ALA A 88 5.73 -7.92 12.92
CA ALA A 88 6.73 -8.98 13.14
C ALA A 88 6.37 -9.97 14.27
N SER A 89 5.46 -9.60 15.17
CA SER A 89 4.91 -10.50 16.20
C SER A 89 4.13 -11.69 15.63
N GLY A 90 3.77 -11.66 14.35
CA GLY A 90 3.10 -12.76 13.67
C GLY A 90 4.00 -13.94 13.30
N GLY A 91 5.33 -13.81 13.46
CA GLY A 91 6.29 -14.86 13.16
C GLY A 91 6.74 -14.93 11.71
N ALA A 92 7.78 -15.74 11.44
CA ALA A 92 8.42 -15.85 10.14
C ALA A 92 7.45 -16.28 9.03
N ASP A 93 6.64 -17.32 9.28
CA ASP A 93 5.66 -17.83 8.32
C ASP A 93 4.68 -16.75 7.85
N GLN A 94 4.27 -15.83 8.73
CA GLN A 94 3.39 -14.72 8.37
C GLN A 94 4.12 -13.68 7.50
N LEU A 95 5.39 -13.37 7.82
CA LEU A 95 6.20 -12.42 7.08
C LEU A 95 6.51 -12.93 5.66
N GLU A 96 6.87 -14.20 5.53
CA GLU A 96 7.10 -14.86 4.24
C GLU A 96 5.82 -14.86 3.40
N ALA A 97 4.70 -15.27 4.01
CA ALA A 97 3.39 -15.26 3.35
C ALA A 97 2.98 -13.88 2.85
N ALA A 98 3.31 -12.81 3.58
CA ALA A 98 3.05 -11.44 3.14
C ALA A 98 3.90 -11.04 1.93
N ALA A 99 5.20 -11.34 1.96
CA ALA A 99 6.13 -11.04 0.89
C ALA A 99 5.76 -11.78 -0.41
N GLU A 100 5.48 -13.08 -0.31
CA GLU A 100 5.00 -13.90 -1.42
C GLU A 100 3.68 -13.38 -1.99
N GLY A 101 2.71 -13.09 -1.10
CA GLY A 101 1.41 -12.57 -1.51
C GLY A 101 1.53 -11.25 -2.27
N LEU A 102 2.34 -10.31 -1.77
CA LEU A 102 2.57 -9.02 -2.43
C LEU A 102 3.21 -9.21 -3.81
N ALA A 103 4.24 -10.06 -3.92
CA ALA A 103 4.93 -10.35 -5.18
C ALA A 103 4.01 -11.01 -6.21
N GLU A 104 3.24 -12.03 -5.80
CA GLU A 104 2.21 -12.70 -6.61
C GLU A 104 1.19 -11.68 -7.14
N GLY A 105 0.76 -10.75 -6.28
CA GLY A 105 -0.22 -9.72 -6.65
C GLY A 105 0.33 -8.69 -7.64
N ALA A 106 1.60 -8.31 -7.49
CA ALA A 106 2.27 -7.34 -8.35
C ALA A 106 2.66 -7.90 -9.73
N GLY A 107 2.49 -9.21 -9.96
CA GLY A 107 2.94 -9.87 -11.18
C GLY A 107 4.46 -10.09 -11.22
N VAL A 108 5.13 -10.05 -10.06
CA VAL A 108 6.56 -10.34 -9.90
C VAL A 108 6.65 -11.81 -9.47
N GLY A 109 6.56 -12.73 -10.43
CA GLY A 109 6.49 -14.17 -10.12
C GLY A 109 6.30 -15.10 -11.31
N GLU A 110 6.28 -14.58 -12.55
CA GLU A 110 6.45 -15.34 -13.79
C GLU A 110 7.69 -14.84 -14.55
#